data_AF-A0A6L9Z233-F1
#
_entry.id   AF-A0A6L9Z233-F1
#
_cell.length_a   1.000
_cell.length_b   1.000
_cell.length_c   1.000
_cell.angle_alpha   90.00
_cell.angle_beta   90.00
_cell.angle_gamma   90.00
#
_symmetry.space_group_name_H-M   'P 1'
#
loop_
_entity.id
_entity.type
_entity.pdbx_description
1 polymer ?
#
loop_
_entity_poly.entity_id
_entity_poly.type
_entity_poly.pdbx_seq_one_letter_code
_entity_poly.pdbx_strand_id
1 'polypeptide(L)' 'MNSSSIKQHAYLIIGGTTKAATTSLFYYLADHPQVCTSNLKEIRFFLDKDYPEASNYRYEDGLEKYDDIFRYAQC' A
#
# COMPACT_ATOMS: atom_id res chain seq x y z
N MET A 1 -6.82 16.33 28.52
CA MET A 1 -5.84 15.88 27.51
C MET A 1 -6.54 14.86 26.63
N ASN A 2 -7.19 15.31 25.55
CA ASN A 2 -7.85 14.40 24.61
C ASN A 2 -6.76 13.77 23.75
N SER A 3 -6.41 12.53 24.08
CA SER A 3 -5.57 11.68 23.24
C SER A 3 -6.38 11.33 22.00
N SER A 4 -6.20 12.10 20.93
CA SER A 4 -6.68 11.74 19.59
C SER A 4 -6.00 10.42 19.22
N SER A 5 -6.76 9.34 19.31
CA SER A 5 -6.33 7.99 18.95
C SER A 5 -5.86 7.99 17.50
N ILE A 6 -4.55 7.95 17.28
CA ILE A 6 -4.00 7.66 15.96
C ILE A 6 -4.43 6.23 15.63
N LYS A 7 -5.26 6.07 14.59
CA LYS A 7 -5.65 4.75 14.09
C LYS A 7 -4.39 4.04 13.60
N GLN A 8 -3.90 3.11 14.41
CA GLN A 8 -2.86 2.18 14.01
C GLN A 8 -3.48 1.18 13.04
N HIS A 9 -3.05 1.21 11.78
CA HIS A 9 -3.50 0.27 10.76
C HIS A 9 -2.58 -0.96 10.71
N ALA A 10 -3.18 -2.14 10.59
CA ALA A 10 -2.44 -3.36 10.30
C ALA A 10 -2.17 -3.43 8.80
N TYR A 11 -0.90 -3.40 8.41
CA TYR A 11 -0.48 -3.46 7.02
C TYR A 11 -0.07 -4.87 6.60
N LEU A 12 -0.40 -5.24 5.35
CA LEU A 12 0.08 -6.43 4.68
C LEU A 12 0.81 -6.01 3.40
N ILE A 13 2.04 -6.47 3.20
CA ILE A 13 2.83 -6.19 2.00
C ILE A 13 2.97 -7.48 1.18
N ILE A 14 2.48 -7.46 -0.06
CA ILE A 14 2.72 -8.53 -1.04
C ILE A 14 4.04 -8.24 -1.76
N GLY A 15 5.15 -8.69 -1.17
CA GLY A 15 6.50 -8.40 -1.65
C GLY A 15 6.95 -9.17 -2.91
N GLY A 16 6.18 -10.17 -3.36
CA GLY A 16 6.55 -11.00 -4.51
C GLY A 16 6.23 -12.48 -4.35
N THR A 17 6.78 -13.36 -5.19
CA THR A 17 7.70 -13.07 -6.31
C THR A 17 6.97 -12.83 -7.64
N THR A 18 7.68 -12.29 -8.63
CA THR A 18 7.16 -12.13 -9.98
C THR A 18 6.71 -13.47 -10.54
N LYS A 19 5.61 -13.47 -11.31
CA LYS A 19 5.01 -14.68 -11.90
C LYS A 19 4.47 -15.71 -10.88
N ALA A 20 4.38 -15.39 -9.59
CA ALA A 20 3.77 -16.23 -8.56
C ALA A 20 2.31 -15.81 -8.24
N ALA A 21 1.54 -15.40 -9.25
CA ALA A 21 0.12 -15.03 -9.13
C ALA A 21 -0.21 -13.92 -8.08
N THR A 22 0.74 -13.04 -7.76
CA THR A 22 0.53 -11.93 -6.82
C THR A 22 -0.56 -10.95 -7.27
N THR A 23 -0.79 -10.82 -8.58
CA THR A 23 -1.92 -10.05 -9.13
C THR A 23 -3.26 -10.63 -8.70
N SER A 24 -3.46 -11.95 -8.84
CA SER A 24 -4.69 -12.62 -8.44
C SER A 24 -4.91 -12.51 -6.93
N LEU A 25 -3.87 -12.77 -6.14
CA LEU A 25 -3.92 -12.62 -4.68
C LEU A 25 -4.34 -11.19 -4.26
N PHE A 26 -3.77 -10.17 -4.90
CA PHE A 26 -4.11 -8.77 -4.62
C PHE A 26 -5.60 -8.50 -4.83
N TYR A 27 -6.17 -8.94 -5.95
CA TYR A 27 -7.60 -8.73 -6.22
C TYR A 27 -8.51 -9.57 -5.32
N TYR A 28 -8.15 -10.82 -5.01
CA TYR A 28 -8.96 -11.65 -4.10
C TYR A 28 -8.99 -11.07 -2.68
N LEU A 29 -7.89 -10.47 -2.21
CA LEU A 29 -7.89 -9.76 -0.93
C LEU A 29 -8.69 -8.45 -1.02
N ALA A 30 -8.66 -7.76 -2.15
CA ALA A 30 -9.45 -6.53 -2.37
C ALA A 30 -10.97 -6.76 -2.28
N ASP A 31 -11.44 -7.97 -2.59
CA ASP A 31 -12.85 -8.33 -2.49
C ASP A 31 -13.33 -8.54 -1.04
N HIS A 32 -12.42 -8.59 -0.06
CA HIS A 32 -12.77 -8.79 1.34
C HIS A 32 -13.15 -7.46 2.03
N PRO A 33 -14.33 -7.35 2.69
CA PRO A 33 -14.86 -6.07 3.19
C PRO A 33 -14.03 -5.42 4.31
N GLN A 34 -13.11 -6.17 4.94
CA GLN A 34 -12.22 -5.66 5.98
C GLN A 34 -10.82 -5.31 5.46
N VAL A 35 -10.58 -5.45 4.15
CA VAL A 35 -9.28 -5.18 3.53
C VAL A 35 -9.37 -3.90 2.72
N CYS A 36 -8.47 -2.96 3.02
CA CYS A 36 -8.28 -1.76 2.23
C CYS A 36 -7.02 -1.90 1.37
N THR A 37 -7.20 -1.97 0.06
CA THR A 37 -6.06 -2.05 -0.85
C THR A 37 -5.56 -0.66 -1.24
N SER A 38 -4.33 -0.63 -1.74
CA SER A 38 -3.78 0.53 -2.42
C SER A 38 -4.56 0.85 -3.70
N ASN A 39 -4.46 2.12 -4.13
CA ASN A 39 -5.01 2.67 -5.36
C ASN A 39 -4.50 1.95 -6.63
N LEU A 40 -3.27 1.45 -6.57
CA LEU A 40 -2.54 0.78 -7.65
C LEU A 40 -1.83 -0.46 -7.08
N LYS A 41 -1.68 -1.51 -7.88
CA LYS A 41 -0.80 -2.64 -7.57
C LYS A 41 0.66 -2.23 -7.80
N GLU A 42 1.60 -2.81 -7.05
CA GLU A 42 3.04 -2.54 -7.20
C GLU A 42 3.36 -1.05 -6.99
N ILE A 43 3.02 -0.54 -5.81
CA ILE A 43 3.20 0.88 -5.46
C ILE A 43 4.67 1.29 -5.33
N ARG A 44 5.61 0.34 -5.27
CA ARG A 44 7.07 0.56 -5.28
C ARG A 44 7.59 1.59 -4.25
N PHE A 45 6.82 1.85 -3.20
CA PHE A 45 7.11 2.88 -2.20
C PHE A 45 8.44 2.66 -1.48
N PHE A 46 8.74 1.41 -1.11
CA PHE A 46 9.97 1.03 -0.39
C PHE A 46 11.15 0.67 -1.31
N LEU A 47 11.03 0.88 -2.62
CA LEU A 47 12.16 0.67 -3.54
C LEU A 47 13.00 1.93 -3.63
N ASP A 48 14.32 1.76 -3.82
CA ASP A 48 15.28 2.84 -3.96
C ASP A 48 14.92 3.79 -5.11
N LYS A 49 15.24 5.08 -4.95
CA LYS A 49 14.93 6.14 -5.93
C LYS A 49 15.52 5.91 -7.32
N ASP A 50 16.62 5.16 -7.43
CA ASP A 50 17.26 4.80 -8.69
C ASP A 50 16.64 3.57 -9.37
N TYR A 51 15.66 2.92 -8.73
CA TYR A 51 14.90 1.85 -9.34
C TYR A 51 14.16 2.35 -10.59
N PRO A 52 14.33 1.69 -11.76
CA PRO A 52 13.97 2.25 -13.07
C PRO A 52 12.48 2.45 -13.29
N GLU A 53 11.63 1.76 -12.52
CA GLU A 53 10.19 1.86 -12.65
C GLU A 53 9.62 3.08 -11.90
N ALA A 54 8.63 3.71 -12.52
CA ALA A 54 7.95 4.85 -11.93
C ALA A 54 7.19 4.46 -10.65
N SER A 55 7.17 5.39 -9.69
CA SER A 55 6.32 5.34 -8.50
C SER A 55 5.73 6.73 -8.26
N ASN A 56 4.52 6.78 -7.72
CA ASN A 56 3.89 8.06 -7.33
C ASN A 56 4.60 8.69 -6.13
N TYR A 57 5.02 7.86 -5.17
CA TYR A 57 5.72 8.26 -3.96
C TYR A 57 6.81 7.25 -3.62
N ARG A 58 7.87 7.72 -2.97
CA ARG A 58 8.95 6.91 -2.42
C ARG A 58 9.05 7.10 -0.92
N TYR A 59 9.73 6.20 -0.24
CA TYR A 59 9.93 6.28 1.21
C TYR A 59 10.59 7.60 1.63
N GLU A 60 11.50 8.11 0.81
CA GLU A 60 12.20 9.38 1.00
C GLU A 60 11.28 10.61 0.91
N ASP A 61 10.09 10.48 0.29
CA ASP A 61 9.09 11.54 0.21
C ASP A 61 8.27 11.69 1.51
N GLY A 62 8.46 10.80 2.49
CA GLY A 62 7.82 10.82 3.80
C GLY A 62 6.83 9.67 4.01
N LEU A 63 6.76 9.17 5.25
CA LEU A 63 5.84 8.09 5.63
C LEU A 63 4.37 8.49 5.50
N GLU A 64 4.06 9.77 5.66
CA GLU A 64 2.72 10.32 5.47
C GLU A 64 2.20 10.13 4.03
N LYS A 65 3.11 10.06 3.04
CA LYS A 65 2.74 9.77 1.65
C LYS A 65 2.30 8.34 1.43
N TYR A 66 2.61 7.44 2.36
CA TYR A 66 2.15 6.06 2.30
C TYR A 66 0.64 5.97 2.46
N ASP A 67 0.05 6.81 3.32
CA ASP A 67 -1.39 6.83 3.56
C ASP A 67 -2.18 7.31 2.33
N ASP A 68 -1.63 8.27 1.57
CA ASP A 68 -2.22 8.79 0.33
C ASP A 68 -2.40 7.69 -0.75
N ILE A 69 -1.70 6.57 -0.62
CA ILE A 69 -1.73 5.45 -1.56
C ILE A 69 -2.99 4.59 -1.39
N PHE A 70 -3.64 4.59 -0.23
CA PHE A 70 -4.75 3.68 0.09
C PHE A 70 -6.14 4.26 -0.21
N ARG A 71 -7.08 3.39 -0.61
CA ARG A 71 -8.49 3.77 -0.84
C ARG A 71 -9.32 3.64 0.43
N TYR A 72 -9.05 4.48 1.41
CA TYR A 72 -9.80 4.45 2.67
C TYR A 72 -11.29 4.82 2.53
N ALA A 73 -11.73 5.46 1.44
CA ALA A 73 -13.12 5.83 1.21
C ALA A 73 -14.00 4.71 0.60
N GLN A 74 -13.37 3.62 0.14
CA GLN A 74 -14.07 2.40 -0.31
C GLN A 74 -14.05 1.30 0.77
N CYS A 75 -13.50 1.64 1.93
CA CYS A 75 -13.64 0.99 3.22
C CYS A 75 -14.39 1.94 4.18
#